data_AF-A0A7W6TYX2-F1
#
_entry.id   AF-A0A7W6TYX2-F1
#
_cell.length_a   1.000
_cell.length_b   1.000
_cell.length_c   1.000
_cell.angle_alpha   90.00
_cell.angle_beta   90.00
_cell.angle_gamma   90.00
#
_symmetry.space_group_name_H-M   'P 1'
#
loop_
_entity.id
_entity.type
_entity.pdbx_description
1 polymer ?
#
loop_
_entity_poly.entity_id
_entity_poly.type
_entity_poly.pdbx_seq_one_letter_code
_entity_poly.pdbx_strand_id
1 'polypeptide(L)'
;MKFNFYSADINEDYDPAKHLKKFETLSEAHDRRRRLISVLPEYGEPGRALAERLIECGFFRCRSAGCPVCLRAFRRWWGSTLAEYMARDPEFWFTVSIVPPDLFDLGHLDGFNCDRLKDRVRKQIGRGPISAPVVLGGIDYDLKHFDDGRSARWCPHLYLLLSGGGKALVEGTFRRHYPKSGDVERPVVVTSQKTRDKDLVTTATYTFKARFKNRMPSTDSRGNADTKEDELAVHHQAELAILLDRQGFLGRMIRHGDDPSFPAMKLR
;
A
#
# COMPACT_ATOMS: atom_id res chain seq x y z
N MET A 1 3.99 -6.16 21.79
CA MET A 1 2.76 -5.40 22.17
C MET A 1 2.00 -5.02 20.91
N LYS A 2 0.71 -5.34 20.73
CA LYS A 2 -0.02 -5.02 19.47
C LYS A 2 -0.21 -3.50 19.38
N PHE A 3 0.45 -2.86 18.42
CA PHE A 3 0.28 -1.44 18.10
C PHE A 3 -1.20 -1.06 18.02
N ASN A 4 -1.64 -0.09 18.82
CA ASN A 4 -3.03 0.34 18.91
C ASN A 4 -3.21 1.74 18.30
N PHE A 5 -3.45 1.81 16.99
CA PHE A 5 -3.72 3.07 16.31
C PHE A 5 -5.09 3.68 16.63
N TYR A 6 -5.99 2.96 17.30
CA TYR A 6 -7.32 3.50 17.63
C TYR A 6 -7.29 4.53 18.76
N SER A 7 -6.21 4.54 19.55
CA SER A 7 -5.98 5.54 20.59
C SER A 7 -4.94 6.57 20.16
N ALA A 8 -4.49 6.53 18.91
CA ALA A 8 -3.53 7.50 18.39
C ALA A 8 -4.29 8.71 17.85
N ASP A 9 -3.79 9.90 18.17
CA ASP A 9 -4.40 11.14 17.71
C ASP A 9 -4.27 11.27 16.19
N ILE A 10 -5.32 11.79 15.57
CA ILE A 10 -5.33 12.18 14.17
C ILE A 10 -5.11 13.69 14.14
N ASN A 11 -4.04 14.12 13.49
CA ASN A 11 -3.84 15.54 13.24
C ASN A 11 -4.90 16.02 12.24
N GLU A 12 -5.82 16.87 12.70
CA GLU A 12 -6.97 17.35 11.93
C GLU A 12 -6.57 18.25 10.75
N ASP A 13 -5.39 18.88 10.79
CA ASP A 13 -4.83 19.69 9.69
C ASP A 13 -4.29 18.80 8.53
N TYR A 14 -4.10 17.51 8.81
CA TYR A 14 -3.60 16.52 7.85
C TYR A 14 -4.53 15.32 7.71
N ASP A 15 -5.77 15.36 8.23
CA ASP A 15 -6.70 14.23 8.14
C ASP A 15 -7.08 13.95 6.69
N PRO A 16 -6.74 12.77 6.14
CA PRO A 16 -7.11 12.43 4.78
C PRO A 16 -8.60 12.53 4.48
N ALA A 17 -9.46 12.28 5.47
CA ALA A 17 -10.91 12.37 5.28
C ALA A 17 -11.41 13.81 5.04
N LYS A 18 -10.65 14.83 5.46
CA LYS A 18 -10.95 16.25 5.23
C LYS A 18 -10.33 16.78 3.93
N HIS A 19 -9.10 16.37 3.62
CA HIS A 19 -8.32 16.95 2.52
C HIS A 19 -8.52 16.24 1.17
N LEU A 20 -8.96 14.98 1.17
CA LEU A 20 -9.06 14.17 -0.04
C LEU A 20 -10.52 13.83 -0.37
N LYS A 21 -11.05 14.46 -1.44
CA LYS A 21 -12.43 14.25 -1.92
C LYS A 21 -12.80 12.79 -2.21
N LYS A 22 -11.82 11.94 -2.51
CA LYS A 22 -12.01 10.51 -2.86
C LYS A 22 -11.52 9.55 -1.77
N PHE A 23 -11.27 10.04 -0.55
CA PHE A 23 -10.97 9.15 0.58
C PHE A 23 -12.24 8.41 1.01
N GLU A 24 -12.10 7.14 1.36
CA GLU A 24 -13.25 6.32 1.72
C GLU A 24 -14.01 6.87 2.94
N THR A 25 -15.33 6.90 2.84
CA THR A 25 -16.24 7.20 3.94
C THR A 25 -16.40 5.98 4.86
N LEU A 26 -16.94 6.21 6.06
CA LEU A 26 -17.25 5.13 6.98
C LEU A 26 -18.35 4.22 6.40
N SER A 27 -19.35 4.78 5.72
CA SER A 27 -20.43 4.02 5.06
C SER A 27 -19.87 3.09 4.00
N GLU A 28 -19.03 3.60 3.08
CA GLU A 28 -18.40 2.78 2.05
C GLU A 28 -17.54 1.65 2.66
N ALA A 29 -16.84 1.91 3.77
CA ALA A 29 -16.08 0.89 4.47
C ALA A 29 -16.99 -0.20 5.08
N HIS A 30 -18.15 0.17 5.63
CA HIS A 30 -19.15 -0.80 6.10
C HIS A 30 -19.76 -1.61 4.96
N ASP A 31 -20.08 -0.98 3.83
CA ASP A 31 -20.64 -1.64 2.66
C ASP A 31 -19.68 -2.67 2.08
N ARG A 32 -18.40 -2.29 1.91
CA ARG A 32 -17.36 -3.22 1.48
C ARG A 32 -17.17 -4.37 2.46
N ARG A 33 -17.19 -4.09 3.76
CA ARG A 33 -17.10 -5.14 4.79
C ARG A 33 -18.27 -6.13 4.67
N ARG A 34 -19.50 -5.66 4.48
CA ARG A 34 -20.69 -6.52 4.30
C ARG A 34 -20.54 -7.43 3.08
N ARG A 35 -20.09 -6.88 1.94
CA ARG A 35 -19.83 -7.66 0.72
C ARG A 35 -18.73 -8.70 0.90
N LEU A 36 -17.68 -8.39 1.66
CA LEU A 36 -16.62 -9.36 1.96
C LEU A 36 -17.13 -10.50 2.85
N ILE A 37 -17.89 -10.18 3.90
CA ILE A 37 -18.44 -11.19 4.82
C ILE A 37 -19.24 -12.26 4.06
N SER A 38 -19.99 -11.89 3.02
CA SER A 38 -20.81 -12.85 2.27
C SER A 38 -20.01 -13.82 1.40
N VAL A 39 -18.81 -13.45 0.94
CA VAL A 39 -18.02 -14.28 0.00
C VAL A 39 -16.80 -14.94 0.64
N LEU A 40 -16.29 -14.40 1.74
CA LEU A 40 -15.12 -14.94 2.45
C LEU A 40 -15.24 -16.44 2.81
N PRO A 41 -16.40 -16.97 3.26
CA PRO A 41 -16.53 -18.38 3.58
C PRO A 41 -16.21 -19.35 2.43
N GLU A 42 -16.30 -18.91 1.17
CA GLU A 42 -15.97 -19.71 -0.02
C GLU A 42 -14.46 -20.00 -0.12
N TYR A 43 -13.62 -19.27 0.60
CA TYR A 43 -12.15 -19.41 0.62
C TYR A 43 -11.66 -20.34 1.75
N GLY A 44 -12.53 -21.27 2.19
CA GLY A 44 -12.20 -22.26 3.21
C GLY A 44 -11.98 -21.64 4.59
N GLU A 45 -11.12 -22.29 5.38
CA GLU A 45 -10.94 -21.95 6.79
C GLU A 45 -10.38 -20.54 7.03
N PRO A 46 -9.34 -20.07 6.29
CA PRO A 46 -8.85 -18.70 6.45
C PRO A 46 -9.93 -17.65 6.18
N GLY A 47 -10.78 -17.91 5.17
CA GLY A 47 -11.90 -17.05 4.80
C GLY A 47 -12.98 -17.00 5.88
N ARG A 48 -13.45 -18.16 6.37
CA ARG A 48 -14.42 -18.25 7.47
C ARG A 48 -13.95 -17.53 8.72
N ALA A 49 -12.71 -17.78 9.14
CA ALA A 49 -12.13 -17.14 10.33
C ALA A 49 -12.05 -15.62 10.18
N LEU A 50 -11.72 -15.10 8.98
CA LEU A 50 -11.77 -13.66 8.72
C LEU A 50 -13.20 -13.13 8.75
N ALA A 51 -14.16 -13.81 8.12
CA ALA A 51 -15.56 -13.40 8.10
C ALA A 51 -16.13 -13.22 9.52
N GLU A 52 -15.88 -14.16 10.43
CA GLU A 52 -16.26 -14.09 11.84
C GLU A 52 -15.69 -12.82 12.52
N ARG A 53 -14.37 -12.58 12.37
CA ARG A 53 -13.74 -11.35 12.88
C ARG A 53 -14.35 -10.07 12.30
N LEU A 54 -14.76 -10.09 11.03
CA LEU A 54 -15.38 -8.93 10.38
C LEU A 54 -16.81 -8.68 10.88
N ILE A 55 -17.58 -9.73 11.17
CA ILE A 55 -18.93 -9.66 11.75
C ILE A 55 -18.86 -9.01 13.14
N GLU A 56 -17.93 -9.45 13.98
CA GLU A 56 -17.75 -8.95 15.35
C GLU A 56 -17.11 -7.56 15.41
N CYS A 57 -16.58 -7.04 14.29
CA CYS A 57 -15.94 -5.74 14.24
C CYS A 57 -16.97 -4.60 14.42
N GLY A 58 -17.27 -4.25 15.66
CA GLY A 58 -18.17 -3.16 16.03
C GLY A 58 -17.46 -2.08 16.83
N PHE A 59 -17.92 -1.91 18.06
CA PHE A 59 -17.30 -1.06 19.08
C PHE A 59 -15.87 -1.53 19.37
N PHE A 60 -15.69 -2.83 19.60
CA PHE A 60 -14.38 -3.46 19.63
C PHE A 60 -13.93 -3.75 18.20
N ARG A 61 -12.80 -3.15 17.83
CA ARG A 61 -12.25 -3.26 16.48
C ARG A 61 -11.48 -4.57 16.35
N CYS A 62 -11.72 -5.33 15.27
CA CYS A 62 -11.04 -6.61 15.04
C CYS A 62 -9.54 -6.46 14.69
N ARG A 63 -9.11 -5.25 14.32
CA ARG A 63 -7.71 -4.89 14.00
C ARG A 63 -7.10 -5.68 12.84
N SER A 64 -7.92 -6.35 12.04
CA SER A 64 -7.48 -6.98 10.80
C SER A 64 -7.18 -5.92 9.73
N ALA A 65 -6.06 -6.06 9.02
CA ALA A 65 -5.79 -5.23 7.84
C ALA A 65 -6.62 -5.66 6.62
N GLY A 66 -7.29 -6.82 6.67
CA GLY A 66 -8.32 -7.23 5.71
C GLY A 66 -9.70 -6.61 5.98
N CYS A 67 -9.92 -5.99 7.15
CA CYS A 67 -11.18 -5.32 7.47
C CYS A 67 -11.22 -3.90 6.89
N PRO A 68 -12.16 -3.56 5.98
CA PRO A 68 -12.22 -2.22 5.39
C PRO A 68 -12.42 -1.09 6.42
N VAL A 69 -13.13 -1.35 7.51
CA VAL A 69 -13.36 -0.38 8.60
C VAL A 69 -12.08 -0.13 9.40
N CYS A 70 -11.37 -1.20 9.78
CA CYS A 70 -10.10 -1.07 10.49
C CYS A 70 -9.03 -0.41 9.60
N LEU A 71 -9.02 -0.79 8.32
CA LEU A 71 -8.11 -0.27 7.32
C LEU A 71 -8.30 1.24 7.08
N ARG A 72 -9.55 1.71 7.01
CA ARG A 72 -9.85 3.14 6.96
C ARG A 72 -9.31 3.89 8.18
N ALA A 73 -9.56 3.36 9.38
CA ALA A 73 -9.10 3.98 10.62
C ALA A 73 -7.57 4.08 10.66
N PHE A 74 -6.88 2.99 10.29
CA PHE A 74 -5.43 2.98 10.15
C PHE A 74 -4.94 4.02 9.14
N ARG A 75 -5.56 4.11 7.97
CA ARG A 75 -5.14 5.06 6.92
C ARG A 75 -5.33 6.52 7.30
N ARG A 76 -6.36 6.86 8.09
CA ARG A 76 -6.52 8.23 8.62
C ARG A 76 -5.37 8.59 9.56
N TRP A 77 -5.08 7.69 10.50
CA TRP A 77 -3.96 7.87 11.42
C TRP A 77 -2.61 7.90 10.68
N TRP A 78 -2.33 6.92 9.84
CA TRP A 78 -1.07 6.80 9.09
C TRP A 78 -0.87 7.99 8.15
N GLY A 79 -1.92 8.35 7.38
CA GLY A 79 -1.89 9.46 6.45
C GLY A 79 -1.64 10.80 7.12
N SER A 80 -2.34 11.09 8.23
CA SER A 80 -2.13 12.34 8.98
C SER A 80 -0.74 12.39 9.63
N THR A 81 -0.33 11.31 10.31
CA THR A 81 0.99 11.20 10.96
C THR A 81 2.13 11.42 9.98
N LEU A 82 2.06 10.77 8.82
CA LEU A 82 3.10 10.84 7.82
C LEU A 82 3.11 12.18 7.08
N ALA A 83 1.94 12.75 6.78
CA ALA A 83 1.87 14.09 6.17
C ALA A 83 2.41 15.18 7.12
N GLU A 84 2.08 15.13 8.41
CA GLU A 84 2.63 16.03 9.42
C GLU A 84 4.16 15.90 9.49
N TYR A 85 4.66 14.67 9.49
CA TYR A 85 6.10 14.42 9.50
C TYR A 85 6.79 14.96 8.23
N MET A 86 6.18 14.76 7.06
CA MET A 86 6.70 15.29 5.81
C MET A 86 6.69 16.83 5.76
N ALA A 87 5.70 17.47 6.37
CA ALA A 87 5.54 18.92 6.38
C ALA A 87 6.67 19.67 7.11
N ARG A 88 7.48 18.96 7.92
CA ARG A 88 8.67 19.54 8.58
C ARG A 88 9.77 19.93 7.59
N ASP A 89 9.86 19.20 6.48
CA ASP A 89 10.79 19.49 5.38
C ASP A 89 10.19 18.99 4.05
N PRO A 90 9.20 19.70 3.50
CA PRO A 90 8.37 19.19 2.40
C PRO A 90 9.13 19.08 1.06
N GLU A 91 10.23 19.81 0.89
CA GLU A 91 11.05 19.80 -0.33
C GLU A 91 12.02 18.61 -0.38
N PHE A 92 12.22 17.94 0.75
CA PHE A 92 13.23 16.89 0.91
C PHE A 92 12.74 15.47 0.58
N TRP A 93 11.48 15.33 0.13
CA TRP A 93 10.86 14.01 -0.09
C TRP A 93 10.82 13.58 -1.55
N PHE A 94 11.07 12.28 -1.77
CA PHE A 94 10.81 11.60 -3.02
C PHE A 94 9.80 10.48 -2.83
N THR A 95 8.87 10.35 -3.78
CA THR A 95 8.02 9.18 -3.91
C THR A 95 8.68 8.17 -4.82
N VAL A 96 8.66 6.90 -4.43
CA VAL A 96 9.28 5.79 -5.15
C VAL A 96 8.27 4.67 -5.30
N SER A 97 7.86 4.45 -6.54
CA SER A 97 6.98 3.36 -6.94
C SER A 97 7.84 2.24 -7.53
N ILE A 98 7.81 1.05 -6.92
CA ILE A 98 8.55 -0.12 -7.41
C ILE A 98 7.59 -1.28 -7.65
N VAL A 99 7.56 -1.80 -8.87
CA VAL A 99 6.82 -3.01 -9.24
C VAL A 99 7.82 -4.16 -9.39
N PRO A 100 7.92 -5.08 -8.41
CA PRO A 100 8.76 -6.26 -8.52
C PRO A 100 8.30 -7.17 -9.66
N PRO A 101 9.19 -8.06 -10.17
CA PRO A 101 8.82 -9.04 -11.19
C PRO A 101 7.96 -10.18 -10.63
N ASP A 102 7.76 -10.24 -9.31
CA ASP A 102 6.96 -11.24 -8.64
C ASP A 102 5.47 -11.13 -9.10
N LEU A 103 4.95 -12.19 -9.75
CA LEU A 103 3.56 -12.30 -10.21
C LEU A 103 2.92 -13.56 -9.65
N PHE A 104 1.63 -13.50 -9.28
CA PHE A 104 0.90 -14.62 -8.72
C PHE A 104 -0.40 -14.84 -9.49
N ASP A 105 -0.73 -16.09 -9.77
CA ASP A 105 -2.00 -16.43 -10.39
C ASP A 105 -3.16 -16.15 -9.41
N LEU A 106 -4.36 -15.93 -9.95
CA LEU A 106 -5.58 -15.85 -9.15
C LEU A 106 -5.75 -17.12 -8.31
N GLY A 107 -6.20 -16.95 -7.06
CA GLY A 107 -6.33 -18.03 -6.08
C GLY A 107 -5.02 -18.47 -5.41
N HIS A 108 -3.86 -17.93 -5.81
CA HIS A 108 -2.54 -18.32 -5.32
C HIS A 108 -1.77 -17.16 -4.68
N LEU A 109 -2.45 -16.07 -4.34
CA LEU A 109 -1.83 -14.92 -3.69
C LEU A 109 -1.31 -15.24 -2.27
N ASP A 110 -1.83 -16.30 -1.65
CA ASP A 110 -1.37 -16.80 -0.36
C ASP A 110 0.09 -17.31 -0.39
N GLY A 111 0.64 -17.65 -1.57
CA GLY A 111 2.05 -17.97 -1.77
C GLY A 111 2.99 -16.78 -1.60
N PHE A 112 2.47 -15.54 -1.56
CA PHE A 112 3.31 -14.34 -1.43
C PHE A 112 3.93 -14.21 -0.03
N ASN A 113 5.27 -14.24 0.02
CA ASN A 113 6.05 -14.00 1.22
C ASN A 113 6.47 -12.51 1.32
N CYS A 114 5.69 -11.74 2.07
CA CYS A 114 5.94 -10.31 2.23
C CYS A 114 7.25 -9.99 2.98
N ASP A 115 7.66 -10.82 3.94
CA ASP A 115 8.88 -10.59 4.72
C ASP A 115 10.13 -10.76 3.84
N ARG A 116 10.12 -11.75 2.93
CA ARG A 116 11.19 -11.91 1.95
C ARG A 116 11.32 -10.70 1.03
N LEU A 117 10.20 -10.10 0.59
CA LEU A 117 10.25 -8.87 -0.22
C LEU A 117 10.79 -7.69 0.60
N LYS A 118 10.33 -7.52 1.85
CA LYS A 118 10.81 -6.45 2.75
C LYS A 118 12.30 -6.56 3.02
N ASP A 119 12.79 -7.75 3.31
CA ASP A 119 14.20 -7.98 3.57
C ASP A 119 15.05 -7.73 2.32
N ARG A 120 14.54 -8.10 1.13
CA ARG A 120 15.18 -7.77 -0.15
C ARG A 120 15.32 -6.26 -0.29
N VAL A 121 14.23 -5.51 -0.13
CA VAL A 121 14.21 -4.04 -0.27
C VAL A 121 15.11 -3.36 0.76
N ARG A 122 15.04 -3.76 2.04
CA ARG A 122 15.91 -3.24 3.11
C ARG A 122 17.39 -3.46 2.80
N LYS A 123 17.76 -4.65 2.33
CA LYS A 123 19.15 -4.96 1.91
C LYS A 123 19.58 -4.12 0.72
N GLN A 124 18.70 -3.84 -0.23
CA GLN A 124 18.99 -2.99 -1.39
C GLN A 124 19.25 -1.53 -0.97
N ILE A 125 18.46 -1.01 -0.04
CA ILE A 125 18.62 0.33 0.54
C ILE A 125 19.92 0.39 1.37
N GLY A 126 20.09 -0.52 2.34
CA GLY A 126 21.22 -0.50 3.27
C GLY A 126 22.59 -0.75 2.64
N ARG A 127 22.66 -1.39 1.45
CA ARG A 127 23.89 -1.58 0.67
C ARG A 127 24.08 -0.56 -0.44
N GLY A 128 23.15 0.39 -0.57
CA GLY A 128 23.16 1.42 -1.62
C GLY A 128 23.65 2.77 -1.11
N PRO A 129 23.84 3.74 -2.02
CA PRO A 129 24.17 5.13 -1.67
C PRO A 129 23.03 5.87 -0.94
N ILE A 130 21.86 5.25 -0.80
CA ILE A 130 20.68 5.77 -0.09
C ILE A 130 20.47 5.10 1.28
N SER A 131 21.54 4.62 1.91
CA SER A 131 21.47 3.94 3.21
C SER A 131 21.21 4.87 4.40
N ALA A 132 21.50 6.17 4.27
CA ALA A 132 21.30 7.16 5.32
C ALA A 132 19.88 7.76 5.39
N PRO A 133 19.20 8.08 4.26
CA PRO A 133 17.82 8.57 4.27
C PRO A 133 16.85 7.68 5.03
N VAL A 134 15.83 8.32 5.61
CA VAL A 134 14.66 7.63 6.15
C VAL A 134 13.82 7.15 4.97
N VAL A 135 13.40 5.88 5.02
CA VAL A 135 12.48 5.31 4.04
C VAL A 135 11.23 4.82 4.75
N LEU A 136 10.07 5.29 4.32
CA LEU A 136 8.76 4.92 4.85
C LEU A 136 7.83 4.52 3.72
N GLY A 137 7.12 3.40 3.86
CA GLY A 137 6.24 2.98 2.79
C GLY A 137 5.47 1.71 3.11
N GLY A 138 4.86 1.16 2.06
CA GLY A 138 4.10 -0.07 2.18
C GLY A 138 4.08 -0.91 0.91
N ILE A 139 3.61 -2.13 1.11
CA ILE A 139 3.27 -3.07 0.05
C ILE A 139 1.77 -2.95 -0.21
N ASP A 140 1.45 -2.68 -1.47
CA ASP A 140 0.15 -2.72 -2.08
C ASP A 140 0.09 -3.84 -3.14
N TYR A 141 -1.09 -4.02 -3.74
CA TYR A 141 -1.35 -5.09 -4.71
C TYR A 141 -2.25 -4.55 -5.81
N ASP A 142 -1.95 -4.89 -7.05
CA ASP A 142 -2.84 -4.64 -8.18
C ASP A 142 -3.11 -5.97 -8.90
N LEU A 143 -4.29 -6.08 -9.51
CA LEU A 143 -4.60 -7.21 -10.39
C LEU A 143 -4.31 -6.78 -11.82
N LYS A 144 -3.23 -7.32 -12.38
CA LYS A 144 -2.74 -6.95 -13.69
C LYS A 144 -3.35 -7.82 -14.77
N HIS A 145 -3.90 -7.21 -15.81
CA HIS A 145 -4.37 -7.87 -17.02
C HIS A 145 -3.33 -7.71 -18.14
N PHE A 146 -3.37 -8.62 -19.11
CA PHE A 146 -2.45 -8.66 -20.25
C PHE A 146 -3.25 -8.53 -21.56
N ASP A 147 -2.63 -7.93 -22.56
CA ASP A 147 -3.19 -7.75 -23.91
C ASP A 147 -2.95 -8.97 -24.83
N ASP A 148 -2.06 -9.87 -24.43
CA ASP A 148 -1.73 -11.11 -25.13
C ASP A 148 -2.63 -12.31 -24.78
N GLY A 149 -3.74 -12.07 -24.05
CA GLY A 149 -4.72 -13.09 -23.69
C GLY A 149 -4.33 -13.96 -22.50
N ARG A 150 -3.17 -13.74 -21.85
CA ARG A 150 -2.82 -14.42 -20.60
C ARG A 150 -3.79 -14.03 -19.47
N SER A 151 -4.03 -14.97 -18.56
CA SER A 151 -4.84 -14.75 -17.36
C SER A 151 -4.29 -13.59 -16.52
N ALA A 152 -5.20 -12.84 -15.89
CA ALA A 152 -4.82 -11.78 -14.97
C ALA A 152 -4.01 -12.34 -13.78
N ARG A 153 -3.06 -11.55 -13.29
CA ARG A 153 -2.14 -11.93 -12.22
C ARG A 153 -2.01 -10.85 -11.17
N TRP A 154 -1.98 -11.26 -9.91
CA TRP A 154 -1.65 -10.38 -8.81
C TRP A 154 -0.21 -9.90 -8.91
N CYS A 155 -0.03 -8.60 -8.70
CA CYS A 155 1.25 -7.93 -8.76
C CYS A 155 1.43 -7.09 -7.49
N PRO A 156 2.37 -7.46 -6.61
CA PRO A 156 2.76 -6.60 -5.50
C PRO A 156 3.33 -5.28 -6.02
N HIS A 157 3.05 -4.19 -5.31
CA HIS A 157 3.51 -2.85 -5.65
C HIS A 157 4.05 -2.18 -4.39
N LEU A 158 5.28 -1.69 -4.42
CA LEU A 158 5.85 -0.90 -3.33
C LEU A 158 5.63 0.58 -3.61
N TYR A 159 5.13 1.29 -2.61
CA TYR A 159 5.09 2.75 -2.63
C TYR A 159 5.84 3.29 -1.40
N LEU A 160 6.99 3.88 -1.65
CA LEU A 160 7.93 4.34 -0.64
C LEU A 160 8.10 5.87 -0.70
N LEU A 161 8.43 6.44 0.45
CA LEU A 161 8.86 7.81 0.65
C LEU A 161 10.29 7.80 1.17
N LEU A 162 11.13 8.63 0.57
CA LEU A 162 12.53 8.76 0.94
C LEU A 162 12.84 10.21 1.30
N SER A 163 13.44 10.44 2.47
CA SER A 163 13.93 11.76 2.89
C SER A 163 15.31 12.04 2.31
N GLY A 164 15.34 12.40 1.03
CA GLY A 164 16.58 12.74 0.34
C GLY A 164 17.22 11.58 -0.43
N GLY A 165 18.56 11.61 -0.52
CA GLY A 165 19.34 10.74 -1.40
C GLY A 165 19.42 11.22 -2.84
N GLY A 166 18.55 12.12 -3.29
CA GLY A 166 18.56 12.66 -4.66
C GLY A 166 18.03 11.66 -5.69
N LYS A 167 17.23 12.15 -6.63
CA LYS A 167 16.51 11.32 -7.61
C LYS A 167 17.40 10.30 -8.34
N ALA A 168 18.58 10.72 -8.80
CA ALA A 168 19.48 9.85 -9.57
C ALA A 168 20.05 8.68 -8.74
N LEU A 169 20.39 8.89 -7.47
CA LEU A 169 20.90 7.82 -6.61
C LEU A 169 19.79 6.84 -6.22
N VAL A 170 18.57 7.35 -5.99
CA VAL A 170 17.39 6.53 -5.73
C VAL A 170 17.08 5.65 -6.95
N GLU A 171 17.02 6.24 -8.15
CA GLU A 171 16.81 5.51 -9.40
C GLU A 171 17.90 4.46 -9.63
N GLY A 172 19.18 4.84 -9.49
CA GLY A 172 20.31 3.93 -9.65
C GLY A 172 20.30 2.77 -8.64
N THR A 173 19.86 3.02 -7.40
CA THR A 173 19.76 1.99 -6.37
C THR A 173 18.76 0.91 -6.75
N PHE A 174 17.58 1.29 -7.26
CA PHE A 174 16.49 0.34 -7.52
C PHE A 174 16.48 -0.21 -8.95
N ARG A 175 16.78 0.59 -9.99
CA ARG A 175 16.72 0.12 -11.39
C ARG A 175 17.63 -1.07 -11.69
N ARG A 176 18.77 -1.19 -10.99
CA ARG A 176 19.66 -2.36 -11.10
C ARG A 176 19.05 -3.67 -10.59
N HIS A 177 18.09 -3.58 -9.68
CA HIS A 177 17.40 -4.74 -9.09
C HIS A 177 16.04 -5.03 -9.72
N TYR A 178 15.46 -4.02 -10.37
CA TYR A 178 14.15 -4.06 -11.00
C TYR A 178 14.27 -3.56 -12.45
N PRO A 179 14.86 -4.36 -13.36
CA PRO A 179 15.00 -4.00 -14.76
C PRO A 179 13.65 -3.98 -15.47
N LYS A 180 13.53 -3.17 -16.53
CA LYS A 180 12.36 -3.19 -17.43
C LYS A 180 12.20 -4.60 -18.01
N SER A 181 10.97 -5.10 -18.06
CA SER A 181 10.60 -6.34 -18.74
C SER A 181 9.40 -6.13 -19.65
N GLY A 182 9.08 -7.14 -20.48
CA GLY A 182 7.86 -7.11 -21.30
C GLY A 182 6.59 -7.03 -20.44
N ASP A 183 6.63 -7.59 -19.23
CA ASP A 183 5.53 -7.49 -18.29
C ASP A 183 5.52 -6.13 -17.56
N VAL A 184 6.67 -5.60 -17.15
CA VAL A 184 6.72 -4.37 -16.35
C VAL A 184 7.58 -3.34 -17.05
N GLU A 185 6.94 -2.44 -17.79
CA GLU A 185 7.65 -1.43 -18.58
C GLU A 185 8.33 -0.35 -17.73
N ARG A 186 7.70 0.04 -16.63
CA ARG A 186 8.14 1.11 -15.71
C ARG A 186 8.25 0.56 -14.29
N PRO A 187 9.22 -0.32 -14.02
CA PRO A 187 9.33 -1.03 -12.74
C PRO A 187 9.76 -0.12 -11.60
N VAL A 188 10.44 1.00 -11.89
CA VAL A 188 10.86 1.99 -10.90
C VAL A 188 10.52 3.39 -11.41
N VAL A 189 9.68 4.10 -10.66
CA VAL A 189 9.32 5.49 -10.92
C VAL A 189 9.65 6.31 -9.68
N VAL A 190 10.51 7.32 -9.83
CA VAL A 190 10.90 8.25 -8.77
C VAL A 190 10.41 9.65 -9.12
N THR A 191 9.63 10.24 -8.22
CA THR A 191 9.05 11.58 -8.42
C THR A 191 9.30 12.44 -7.19
N SER A 192 9.80 13.66 -7.39
CA SER A 192 9.89 14.65 -6.32
C SER A 192 8.51 14.90 -5.72
N GLN A 193 8.43 14.95 -4.40
CA GLN A 193 7.19 15.23 -3.72
C GLN A 193 6.77 16.68 -3.96
N LYS A 194 5.48 16.90 -4.19
CA LYS A 194 4.88 18.24 -4.21
C LYS A 194 4.59 18.70 -2.78
N THR A 195 4.75 19.99 -2.53
CA THR A 195 4.84 20.55 -1.18
C THR A 195 3.53 21.04 -0.57
N ARG A 196 2.44 21.15 -1.35
CA ARG A 196 1.14 21.60 -0.81
C ARG A 196 0.58 20.55 0.14
N ASP A 197 -0.12 20.97 1.20
CA ASP A 197 -0.69 20.05 2.21
C ASP A 197 -1.51 18.91 1.60
N LYS A 198 -2.37 19.23 0.63
CA LYS A 198 -3.14 18.22 -0.09
C LYS A 198 -2.26 17.18 -0.79
N ASP A 199 -1.14 17.60 -1.35
CA ASP A 199 -0.20 16.69 -2.01
C ASP A 199 0.55 15.83 -0.98
N LEU A 200 0.92 16.38 0.18
CA LEU A 200 1.53 15.63 1.30
C LEU A 200 0.57 14.55 1.81
N VAL A 201 -0.68 14.92 2.10
CA VAL A 201 -1.73 13.99 2.54
C VAL A 201 -2.04 12.94 1.47
N THR A 202 -2.09 13.34 0.19
CA THR A 202 -2.26 12.40 -0.93
C THR A 202 -1.14 11.36 -0.90
N THR A 203 0.11 11.81 -0.94
CA THR A 203 1.27 10.92 -0.95
C THR A 203 1.33 10.02 0.27
N ALA A 204 1.10 10.57 1.48
CA ALA A 204 1.07 9.79 2.71
C ALA A 204 0.04 8.64 2.62
N THR A 205 -1.16 8.89 2.12
CA THR A 205 -2.17 7.83 1.96
C THR A 205 -1.91 6.83 0.83
N TYR A 206 -1.01 7.14 -0.11
CA TYR A 206 -0.58 6.21 -1.16
C TYR A 206 0.44 5.20 -0.66
N THR A 207 1.20 5.51 0.40
CA THR A 207 2.10 4.53 1.04
C THR A 207 1.37 3.38 1.74
N PHE A 208 0.05 3.48 1.87
CA PHE A 208 -0.78 2.42 2.43
C PHE A 208 -2.19 2.47 1.83
N LYS A 209 -2.44 1.80 0.70
CA LYS A 209 -3.76 1.83 0.05
C LYS A 209 -4.78 0.91 0.75
N ALA A 210 -6.06 1.32 0.67
CA ALA A 210 -7.22 0.49 1.04
C ALA A 210 -8.07 0.03 -0.15
N ARG A 211 -7.79 0.58 -1.33
CA ARG A 211 -8.46 0.26 -2.58
C ARG A 211 -7.39 -0.20 -3.55
N PHE A 212 -7.61 -1.39 -4.07
CA PHE A 212 -6.76 -2.09 -5.01
C PHE A 212 -7.57 -2.24 -6.29
N LYS A 213 -6.91 -2.26 -7.45
CA LYS A 213 -7.60 -2.08 -8.72
C LYS A 213 -7.21 -3.16 -9.73
N ASN A 214 -8.11 -3.38 -10.67
CA ASN A 214 -7.76 -3.95 -11.95
C ASN A 214 -6.89 -2.94 -12.71
N ARG A 215 -5.77 -3.39 -13.27
CA ARG A 215 -4.93 -2.62 -14.19
C ARG A 215 -5.01 -3.27 -15.56
N MET A 216 -5.81 -2.69 -16.44
CA MET A 216 -6.01 -3.18 -17.80
C MET A 216 -5.18 -2.33 -18.77
N PRO A 217 -4.38 -2.94 -19.65
CA PRO A 217 -3.74 -2.22 -20.74
C PRO A 217 -4.79 -1.46 -21.57
N SER A 218 -4.50 -0.22 -21.91
CA SER A 218 -5.34 0.59 -22.77
C SER A 218 -4.51 1.53 -23.62
N THR A 219 -5.15 2.23 -24.55
CA THR A 219 -4.52 3.28 -25.35
C THR A 219 -5.15 4.61 -25.01
N ASP A 220 -4.34 5.65 -24.78
CA ASP A 220 -4.84 7.00 -24.55
C ASP A 220 -5.41 7.63 -25.84
N SER A 221 -6.01 8.81 -25.72
CA SER A 221 -6.59 9.52 -26.87
C SER A 221 -5.57 9.95 -27.93
N ARG A 222 -4.27 9.84 -27.64
CA ARG A 222 -3.14 10.20 -28.51
C ARG A 222 -2.45 8.96 -29.10
N GLY A 223 -2.95 7.76 -28.82
CA GLY A 223 -2.35 6.51 -29.32
C GLY A 223 -1.22 5.95 -28.45
N ASN A 224 -0.94 6.51 -27.28
CA ASN A 224 0.11 6.00 -26.39
C ASN A 224 -0.43 4.90 -25.47
N ALA A 225 0.45 3.99 -25.07
CA ALA A 225 0.14 2.98 -24.06
C ALA A 225 -0.25 3.64 -22.72
N ASP A 226 -1.38 3.21 -22.17
CA ASP A 226 -1.96 3.69 -20.91
C ASP A 226 -2.52 2.51 -20.09
N THR A 227 -3.10 2.80 -18.93
CA THR A 227 -3.78 1.82 -18.09
C THR A 227 -5.16 2.31 -17.70
N LYS A 228 -6.18 1.53 -18.05
CA LYS A 228 -7.53 1.68 -17.51
C LYS A 228 -7.60 0.99 -16.15
N GLU A 229 -8.19 1.67 -15.18
CA GLU A 229 -8.38 1.14 -13.83
C GLU A 229 -9.86 0.93 -13.51
N ASP A 230 -10.18 -0.17 -12.83
CA ASP A 230 -11.53 -0.45 -12.31
C ASP A 230 -11.47 -1.17 -10.95
N GLU A 231 -12.58 -1.23 -10.24
CA GLU A 231 -12.69 -1.94 -8.95
C GLU A 231 -12.50 -3.45 -9.14
N LEU A 232 -11.82 -4.09 -8.19
CA LEU A 232 -11.69 -5.54 -8.15
C LEU A 232 -13.06 -6.21 -7.98
N ALA A 233 -13.27 -7.32 -8.68
CA ALA A 233 -14.39 -8.21 -8.41
C ALA A 233 -14.36 -8.68 -6.94
N VAL A 234 -15.53 -8.91 -6.34
CA VAL A 234 -15.66 -9.20 -4.90
C VAL A 234 -14.84 -10.43 -4.46
N HIS A 235 -14.75 -11.45 -5.32
CA HIS A 235 -13.92 -12.65 -5.09
C HIS A 235 -12.42 -12.28 -5.01
N HIS A 236 -11.92 -11.45 -5.92
CA HIS A 236 -10.53 -10.97 -5.85
C HIS A 236 -10.30 -10.08 -4.61
N GLN A 237 -11.31 -9.31 -4.18
CA GLN A 237 -11.21 -8.58 -2.91
C GLN A 237 -11.11 -9.52 -1.70
N ALA A 238 -11.82 -10.66 -1.72
CA ALA A 238 -11.80 -11.66 -0.65
C ALA A 238 -10.45 -12.37 -0.54
N GLU A 239 -9.90 -12.84 -1.67
CA GLU A 239 -8.55 -13.43 -1.72
C GLU A 239 -7.52 -12.46 -1.14
N LEU A 240 -7.55 -11.20 -1.58
CA LEU A 240 -6.65 -10.17 -1.08
C LEU A 240 -6.89 -9.87 0.40
N ALA A 241 -8.14 -9.79 0.87
CA ALA A 241 -8.46 -9.53 2.28
C ALA A 241 -7.86 -10.59 3.22
N ILE A 242 -7.82 -11.86 2.81
CA ILE A 242 -7.19 -12.94 3.56
C ILE A 242 -5.67 -12.73 3.65
N LEU A 243 -5.02 -12.37 2.54
CA LEU A 243 -3.59 -12.03 2.55
C LEU A 243 -3.32 -10.85 3.50
N LEU A 244 -4.11 -9.78 3.39
CA LEU A 244 -3.94 -8.56 4.20
C LEU A 244 -4.13 -8.86 5.68
N ASP A 245 -5.12 -9.68 6.04
CA ASP A 245 -5.34 -10.13 7.41
C ASP A 245 -4.11 -10.87 7.96
N ARG A 246 -3.56 -11.82 7.20
CA ARG A 246 -2.35 -12.57 7.56
C ARG A 246 -1.14 -11.68 7.77
N GLN A 247 -0.96 -10.67 6.92
CA GLN A 247 0.15 -9.72 7.03
C GLN A 247 -0.04 -8.74 8.19
N GLY A 248 -1.28 -8.39 8.50
CA GLY A 248 -1.60 -7.28 9.38
C GLY A 248 -1.05 -5.94 8.85
N PHE A 249 -1.23 -4.88 9.65
CA PHE A 249 -0.77 -3.55 9.26
C PHE A 249 0.75 -3.47 9.16
N LEU A 250 1.45 -3.98 10.17
CA LEU A 250 2.91 -3.90 10.29
C LEU A 250 3.63 -4.81 9.28
N GLY A 251 3.01 -5.94 8.90
CA GLY A 251 3.57 -6.84 7.89
C GLY A 251 3.69 -6.16 6.53
N ARG A 252 2.77 -5.25 6.18
CA ARG A 252 2.81 -4.50 4.92
C ARG A 252 3.78 -3.33 4.90
N MET A 253 4.24 -2.88 6.05
CA MET A 253 5.00 -1.63 6.14
C MET A 253 6.49 -1.86 5.92
N ILE A 254 7.10 -0.92 5.19
CA ILE A 254 8.53 -0.85 4.98
C ILE A 254 9.04 0.39 5.71
N ARG A 255 10.03 0.17 6.58
CA ARG A 255 10.77 1.21 7.27
C ARG A 255 12.26 0.91 7.18
N HIS A 256 13.04 1.93 6.89
CA HIS A 256 14.50 1.96 6.97
C HIS A 256 14.94 3.32 7.53
N GLY A 257 16.06 3.34 8.25
CA GLY A 257 16.58 4.52 8.91
C GLY A 257 15.91 4.80 10.26
N ASP A 258 16.66 5.50 11.10
CA ASP A 258 16.23 5.94 12.42
C ASP A 258 16.07 7.44 12.42
N ASP A 259 14.83 7.89 12.61
CA ASP A 259 14.52 9.27 12.95
C ASP A 259 13.70 9.26 14.25
N PRO A 260 14.25 9.83 15.35
CA PRO A 260 13.58 9.87 16.64
C PRO A 260 12.33 10.77 16.63
N SER A 261 12.22 11.67 15.66
CA SER A 261 11.13 12.63 15.53
C SER A 261 9.91 12.05 14.80
N PHE A 262 10.05 10.95 14.07
CA PHE A 262 8.91 10.24 13.50
C PHE A 262 8.17 9.51 14.63
N PRO A 263 6.84 9.69 14.80
CA PRO A 263 6.07 8.98 15.79
C PRO A 263 6.28 7.48 15.63
N ALA A 264 7.08 6.91 16.52
CA ALA A 264 7.45 5.51 16.41
C ALA A 264 6.16 4.70 16.57
N MET A 265 5.78 3.98 15.52
CA MET A 265 5.24 2.65 15.76
C MET A 265 6.36 1.90 16.47
N LYS A 266 6.36 1.93 17.82
CA LYS A 266 7.30 1.15 18.61
C LYS A 266 6.98 -0.32 18.31
N LEU A 267 7.64 -0.85 17.29
CA LEU A 267 7.80 -2.28 17.07
C LEU A 267 8.64 -2.78 18.24
N ARG A 268 7.96 -3.23 19.30
CA ARG A 268 8.51 -4.12 20.30
C ARG A 268 7.92 -5.50 20.07
#